data_AF-A0A382TN30-F1
#
_entry.id   AF-A0A382TN30-F1
#
_cell.length_a   1.000
_cell.length_b   1.000
_cell.length_c   1.000
_cell.angle_alpha   90.00
_cell.angle_beta   90.00
_cell.angle_gamma   90.00
#
_symmetry.space_group_name_H-M   'P 1'
#
loop_
_entity.id
_entity.type
_entity.pdbx_description
1 polymer ?
#
loop_
_entity_poly.entity_id
_entity_poly.type
_entity_poly.pdbx_seq_one_letter_code
_entity_poly.pdbx_strand_id
1 'polypeptide(L)' 'MQLRVLGSSGVKVSPVCLGTMMFGAQTTEKVAASIIGAAKNAGVNFIDTADVYVRG' A
#
# COMPACT_ATOMS: atom_id res chain seq x y z
N MET A 1 15.03 -4.87 0.16
CA MET A 1 14.49 -4.17 -1.02
C MET A 1 15.31 -2.91 -1.27
N GLN A 2 15.57 -2.51 -2.54
CA GLN A 2 16.26 -1.24 -2.87
C GLN A 2 15.22 -0.14 -3.15
N LEU A 3 15.28 0.97 -2.40
CA LEU A 3 14.32 2.08 -2.53
C LEU A 3 14.65 3.02 -3.70
N ARG A 4 13.62 3.71 -4.21
CA ARG A 4 13.70 4.70 -5.31
C ARG A 4 13.14 6.04 -4.86
N VAL A 5 13.64 7.14 -5.41
CA VAL A 5 13.08 8.48 -5.14
C VAL A 5 11.78 8.66 -5.93
N LEU A 6 10.71 9.09 -5.27
CA LEU A 6 9.42 9.35 -5.90
C LEU A 6 9.44 10.71 -6.61
N GLY A 7 9.61 10.70 -7.93
CA GLY A 7 9.67 11.92 -8.73
C GLY A 7 10.72 12.90 -8.20
N SER A 8 10.35 14.18 -8.07
CA SER A 8 11.20 15.24 -7.50
C SER A 8 10.99 15.46 -5.99
N SER A 9 10.21 14.61 -5.31
CA SER A 9 9.80 14.85 -3.92
C SER A 9 10.90 14.59 -2.86
N GLY A 10 11.97 13.88 -3.24
CA GLY A 10 13.00 13.41 -2.29
C GLY A 10 12.55 12.22 -1.41
N VAL A 11 11.29 11.80 -1.48
CA VAL A 11 10.76 10.67 -0.71
C VAL A 11 11.27 9.35 -1.28
N LYS A 12 11.80 8.46 -0.44
CA LYS A 12 12.29 7.13 -0.83
C LYS A 12 11.21 6.06 -0.63
N VAL A 13 10.76 5.46 -1.73
CA VAL A 13 9.70 4.45 -1.76
C VAL A 13 10.19 3.11 -2.29
N SER A 14 9.49 2.03 -1.94
CA SER A 14 9.66 0.72 -2.56
C SER A 14 9.34 0.80 -4.06
N PRO A 15 10.03 0.03 -4.92
CA PRO A 15 9.75 -0.01 -6.35
C PRO A 15 8.37 -0.61 -6.69
N VAL A 16 7.72 -1.24 -5.71
CA VAL A 16 6.34 -1.75 -5.81
C VAL A 16 5.48 -1.00 -4.79
N CYS A 17 4.25 -0.68 -5.17
CA CYS A 17 3.23 -0.06 -4.34
C CYS A 17 2.12 -1.08 -4.00
N LEU A 18 1.63 -1.06 -2.77
CA LEU A 18 0.46 -1.83 -2.35
C LEU A 18 -0.80 -1.01 -2.58
N GLY A 19 -1.60 -1.40 -3.59
CA GLY A 19 -2.94 -0.83 -3.79
C GLY A 19 -3.98 -1.40 -2.84
N THR A 20 -4.90 -0.56 -2.36
CA THR A 20 -5.89 -0.94 -1.33
C THR A 20 -7.35 -0.85 -1.78
N MET A 21 -7.63 -0.72 -3.08
CA MET A 21 -9.00 -0.50 -3.62
C MET A 21 -10.06 -1.53 -3.19
N MET A 22 -9.64 -2.72 -2.73
CA MET A 22 -10.52 -3.81 -2.28
C MET A 22 -10.72 -3.85 -0.76
N PHE A 23 -9.92 -3.11 0.00
CA PHE A 23 -9.92 -3.13 1.46
C PHE A 23 -11.18 -2.45 1.99
N GLY A 24 -11.93 -3.13 2.86
CA GLY A 24 -13.21 -2.65 3.38
C GLY A 24 -14.43 -3.13 2.59
N ALA A 25 -14.23 -3.81 1.44
CA ALA A 25 -15.31 -4.45 0.68
C ALA A 25 -15.00 -5.94 0.44
N GLN A 26 -14.40 -6.28 -0.70
CA GLN A 26 -14.05 -7.67 -1.04
C GLN A 26 -12.99 -8.24 -0.10
N THR A 27 -12.15 -7.37 0.49
CA THR A 27 -11.15 -7.72 1.48
C THR A 27 -11.58 -7.18 2.84
N THR A 28 -11.84 -8.07 3.78
CA THR A 28 -12.20 -7.69 5.16
C THR A 28 -11.03 -7.01 5.86
N GLU A 29 -11.30 -6.22 6.91
CA GLU A 29 -10.26 -5.53 7.69
C GLU A 29 -9.17 -6.49 8.20
N LYS A 30 -9.55 -7.66 8.73
CA LYS A 30 -8.61 -8.67 9.22
C LYS A 30 -7.67 -9.16 8.11
N VAL A 31 -8.20 -9.37 6.90
CA VAL A 31 -7.39 -9.83 5.75
C VAL A 31 -6.56 -8.68 5.20
N ALA A 32 -7.10 -7.46 5.15
CA ALA A 32 -6.33 -6.27 4.78
C ALA A 32 -5.13 -6.07 5.72
N ALA A 33 -5.33 -6.22 7.03
CA ALA A 33 -4.26 -6.12 8.03
C ALA A 33 -3.17 -7.17 7.82
N SER A 34 -3.53 -8.42 7.47
CA SER A 34 -2.54 -9.46 7.19
C SER A 34 -1.77 -9.18 5.89
N ILE A 35 -2.44 -8.67 4.85
CA ILE A 35 -1.81 -8.24 3.59
C ILE A 35 -0.82 -7.09 3.84
N ILE A 36 -1.21 -6.06 4.60
CA ILE A 36 -0.35 -4.94 4.97
C ILE A 36 0.88 -5.43 5.76
N GLY A 37 0.67 -6.35 6.72
CA GLY A 37 1.76 -6.95 7.48
C GLY A 37 2.75 -7.72 6.60
N ALA A 38 2.25 -8.53 5.67
CA ALA A 38 3.08 -9.26 4.72
C ALA A 38 3.88 -8.31 3.80
N ALA A 39 3.24 -7.26 3.27
CA ALA A 39 3.91 -6.26 2.44
C ALA A 39 5.02 -5.53 3.22
N LYS A 40 4.75 -5.13 4.46
CA LYS A 40 5.75 -4.51 5.34
C LYS A 40 6.94 -5.45 5.59
N ASN A 41 6.69 -6.71 5.89
CA ASN A 41 7.75 -7.71 6.11
C ASN A 41 8.61 -7.93 4.84
N ALA A 42 8.02 -7.80 3.65
CA ALA A 42 8.75 -7.83 2.39
C ALA A 42 9.55 -6.54 2.09
N GLY A 43 9.38 -5.49 2.90
CA GLY A 43 10.05 -4.19 2.76
C GLY A 43 9.30 -3.18 1.89
N VAL A 44 8.01 -3.39 1.63
CA VAL A 44 7.14 -2.40 0.97
C VAL A 44 6.83 -1.27 1.96
N ASN A 45 7.04 -0.02 1.52
CA ASN A 45 6.71 1.18 2.30
C ASN A 45 5.80 2.16 1.52
N PHE A 46 5.36 1.78 0.32
CA PHE A 46 4.52 2.58 -0.55
C PHE A 46 3.12 1.98 -0.62
N ILE A 47 2.12 2.72 -0.14
CA ILE A 47 0.71 2.31 -0.09
C ILE A 47 -0.11 3.32 -0.88
N ASP A 48 -0.97 2.81 -1.77
CA ASP A 48 -1.91 3.59 -2.57
C ASP A 48 -3.32 3.44 -1.99
N THR A 49 -3.99 4.58 -1.80
CA THR A 49 -5.36 4.69 -1.30
C THR A 49 -6.05 5.87 -1.98
N ALA A 50 -7.38 5.89 -1.98
CA ALA A 50 -8.16 7.02 -2.46
C ALA A 50 -9.46 7.16 -1.65
N ASP A 51 -9.95 8.40 -1.51
CA ASP A 51 -11.22 8.68 -0.82
C ASP A 51 -12.35 7.83 -1.38
N VAL A 52 -12.44 7.67 -2.70
CA VAL A 52 -13.53 6.95 -3.36
C VAL A 52 -13.45 5.42 -3.24
N TYR A 53 -12.34 4.87 -2.73
CA TYR A 53 -12.25 3.42 -2.51
C TYR A 53 -13.34 3.00 -1.51
N VAL A 54 -14.08 1.95 -1.84
CA VAL A 54 -15.18 1.39 -1.04
C VAL A 54 -16.28 2.38 -0.59
N ARG A 55 -16.58 3.38 -1.45
CA ARG A 55 -17.73 4.30 -1.37
C ARG A 55 -17.56 5.57 -0.50
N GLY A 56 -16.35 6.09 -0.32
CA GLY A 56 -16.17 7.47 0.15
C GLY A 56 -16.12 7.60 1.66
#